data_AF-J9E985-F1
#
_entry.id   AF-J9E985-F1
#
_cell.length_a   1.000
_cell.length_b   1.000
_cell.length_c   1.000
_cell.angle_alpha   90.00
_cell.angle_beta   90.00
_cell.angle_gamma   90.00
#
_symmetry.space_group_name_H-M   'P 1'
#
loop_
_entity.id
_entity.type
_entity.pdbx_description
1 polymer ?
#
loop_
_entity_poly.entity_id
_entity_poly.type
_entity_poly.pdbx_seq_one_letter_code
_entity_poly.pdbx_strand_id
1 'polypeptide(L)'
;MLLKAKILDVPEQIRAHLGIGIACPIIGDMKYNYSRREAGRGIPPRLSDSALQDLNIAGNSFRRLPMYIHLKEVIIPLSKRSSNKIHICAPI
;
A
#
# COMPACT_ATOMS: atom_id res chain seq x y z
N MET A 1 -6.94 -2.44 -7.76
CA MET A 1 -7.32 -3.22 -6.56
C MET A 1 -7.81 -2.25 -5.48
N LEU A 2 -9.08 -2.35 -5.06
CA LEU A 2 -9.60 -1.59 -3.91
C LEU A 2 -9.46 -2.47 -2.67
N LEU A 3 -8.58 -2.11 -1.74
CA LEU A 3 -8.44 -2.80 -0.47
C LEU A 3 -9.46 -2.24 0.52
N LYS A 4 -10.40 -3.07 0.98
CA LYS A 4 -11.21 -2.77 2.17
C LYS A 4 -10.49 -3.35 3.38
N ALA A 5 -9.92 -2.49 4.22
CA ALA A 5 -9.24 -2.91 5.42
C ALA A 5 -9.91 -2.34 6.66
N LYS A 6 -10.00 -3.16 7.70
CA LYS A 6 -10.32 -2.69 9.04
C LYS A 6 -9.07 -2.07 9.64
N ILE A 7 -9.06 -0.75 9.73
CA ILE A 7 -7.99 0.00 10.38
C ILE A 7 -8.26 -0.01 11.89
N LEU A 8 -7.32 -0.56 12.64
CA LEU A 8 -7.18 -0.34 14.07
C LEU A 8 -6.22 0.86 14.23
N ASP A 9 -6.26 1.53 15.38
CA ASP A 9 -5.36 2.67 15.67
C ASP A 9 -3.92 2.19 15.95
N VAL A 10 -3.35 1.50 14.95
CA VAL A 10 -2.04 0.86 14.95
C VAL A 10 -1.26 1.48 13.79
N PRO A 11 -0.11 2.12 14.07
CA PRO A 11 0.70 2.74 13.03
C PRO A 11 1.09 1.74 11.93
N GLU A 12 0.99 2.19 10.68
CA GLU A 12 1.46 1.46 9.51
C GLU A 12 0.85 0.05 9.33
N GLN A 13 -0.29 -0.24 9.97
CA GLN A 13 -0.92 -1.56 10.02
C GLN A 13 -1.08 -2.21 8.64
N ILE A 14 -1.60 -1.45 7.67
CA ILE A 14 -1.83 -1.96 6.31
C ILE A 14 -0.52 -2.41 5.65
N ARG A 15 0.53 -1.62 5.80
CA ARG A 15 1.85 -1.90 5.23
C ARG A 15 2.46 -3.16 5.86
N ALA A 16 2.38 -3.28 7.17
CA ALA A 16 2.89 -4.45 7.90
C ALA A 16 2.08 -5.73 7.57
N HIS A 17 0.75 -5.65 7.53
CA HIS A 17 -0.10 -6.78 7.18
C HIS A 17 0.16 -7.27 5.75
N LEU A 18 0.28 -6.35 4.79
CA LEU A 18 0.56 -6.70 3.40
C LEU A 18 1.97 -7.27 3.24
N GLY A 19 2.98 -6.57 3.77
CA GLY A 19 4.38 -6.99 3.65
C GLY A 19 4.71 -8.26 4.43
N ILE A 20 4.51 -8.24 5.74
CA ILE A 20 4.92 -9.34 6.63
C ILE A 20 3.82 -10.39 6.76
N GLY A 21 2.56 -9.96 6.88
CA GLY A 21 1.44 -10.85 7.17
C GLY A 21 1.08 -11.79 6.02
N ILE A 22 1.10 -11.29 4.78
CA ILE A 22 0.73 -12.08 3.59
C ILE A 22 1.80 -12.12 2.50
N ALA A 23 3.02 -11.66 2.78
CA ALA A 23 4.14 -11.63 1.83
C ALA A 23 3.83 -10.93 0.49
N CYS A 24 2.95 -9.93 0.51
CA CYS A 24 2.54 -9.12 -0.64
C CYS A 24 2.79 -7.63 -0.35
N PRO A 25 4.06 -7.19 -0.26
CA PRO A 25 4.40 -5.81 0.11
C PRO A 25 3.94 -4.78 -0.94
N ILE A 26 3.69 -3.56 -0.50
CA ILE A 26 3.27 -2.45 -1.36
C ILE A 26 4.45 -1.98 -2.23
N ILE A 27 4.18 -1.66 -3.49
CA ILE A 27 5.17 -1.08 -4.41
C ILE A 27 5.76 0.19 -3.79
N GLY A 28 7.09 0.31 -3.79
CA GLY A 28 7.79 1.44 -3.18
C GLY A 28 7.92 1.41 -1.64
N ASP A 29 7.38 0.39 -0.96
CA ASP A 29 7.51 0.28 0.51
C ASP A 29 8.86 -0.29 0.95
N MET A 30 9.78 0.60 1.31
CA MET A 30 11.12 0.22 1.76
C MET A 30 11.15 -0.49 3.12
N LYS A 31 10.21 -0.19 4.02
CA LYS A 31 10.27 -0.63 5.43
C LYS A 31 9.72 -2.05 5.62
N TYR A 32 8.63 -2.36 4.93
CA TYR A 32 7.91 -3.64 5.08
C TYR A 32 8.12 -4.59 3.89
N ASN A 33 9.21 -4.43 3.14
CA ASN A 33 9.60 -5.42 2.12
C ASN A 33 10.08 -6.71 2.79
N TYR A 34 9.25 -7.76 2.73
CA TYR A 34 9.51 -9.08 3.33
C TYR A 34 10.45 -9.98 2.51
N SER A 35 10.91 -9.54 1.34
CA SER A 35 11.84 -10.33 0.52
C SER A 35 13.08 -10.71 1.35
N ARG A 36 13.27 -12.02 1.60
CA ARG A 36 14.31 -12.58 2.48
C ARG A 36 15.74 -12.17 2.10
N ARG A 37 15.98 -11.76 0.85
CA ARG A 37 17.28 -11.31 0.33
C ARG A 37 17.53 -9.80 0.49
N GLU A 38 16.47 -9.01 0.65
CA GLU A 38 16.51 -7.54 0.60
C GLU A 38 15.96 -6.88 1.88
N ALA A 39 15.33 -7.66 2.76
CA ALA A 39 14.89 -7.22 4.08
C ALA A 39 16.04 -6.56 4.85
N GLY A 40 15.80 -5.34 5.35
CA GLY A 40 16.79 -4.55 6.09
C GLY A 40 17.82 -3.81 5.23
N ARG A 41 17.79 -3.92 3.90
CA ARG A 41 18.72 -3.21 2.99
C ARG A 41 18.20 -1.85 2.50
N GLY A 42 17.01 -1.44 2.91
CA GLY A 42 16.37 -0.21 2.42
C GLY A 42 15.97 -0.28 0.94
N ILE A 43 15.64 -1.47 0.45
CA ILE A 43 15.27 -1.72 -0.95
C ILE A 43 13.76 -2.01 -1.00
N PRO A 44 12.97 -1.27 -1.79
CA PRO A 44 11.55 -1.56 -1.94
C PRO A 44 11.33 -2.86 -2.74
N PRO A 45 10.12 -3.43 -2.72
CA PRO A 45 9.82 -4.66 -3.45
C PRO A 45 10.10 -4.49 -4.94
N ARG A 46 10.88 -5.42 -5.51
CA ARG A 46 11.08 -5.46 -6.96
C ARG A 46 9.82 -6.02 -7.63
N LEU A 47 9.38 -5.34 -8.68
CA LEU A 47 8.32 -5.82 -9.56
C LEU A 47 8.82 -6.99 -10.41
N SER A 48 7.92 -7.85 -10.90
CA SER A 48 8.31 -8.87 -11.88
C SER A 48 8.89 -8.23 -13.13
N ASP A 49 9.76 -8.94 -13.86
CA ASP A 49 10.35 -8.41 -15.08
C ASP A 49 9.29 -8.06 -16.14
N SER A 50 8.19 -8.82 -16.19
CA SER A 50 7.02 -8.49 -17.01
C SER A 50 6.37 -7.16 -16.59
N ALA A 51 6.15 -6.94 -15.30
CA ALA A 51 5.55 -5.70 -14.81
C ALA A 51 6.49 -4.50 -15.01
N LEU A 52 7.81 -4.68 -14.92
CA LEU A 52 8.79 -3.65 -15.26
C LEU A 52 8.72 -3.29 -16.74
N GLN A 53 8.58 -4.28 -17.62
CA GLN A 53 8.42 -4.07 -19.05
C GLN A 53 7.11 -3.35 -19.37
N ASP A 54 5.98 -3.81 -18.83
CA ASP A 54 4.65 -3.23 -19.05
C ASP A 54 4.57 -1.77 -18.59
N LEU A 55 5.26 -1.44 -17.48
CA LEU A 55 5.31 -0.07 -16.94
C LEU A 55 6.45 0.77 -17.55
N ASN A 56 7.22 0.23 -18.49
CA ASN A 56 8.39 0.87 -19.09
C ASN A 56 9.43 1.38 -18.06
N ILE A 57 9.70 0.57 -17.03
CA ILE A 57 10.65 0.88 -15.95
C ILE A 57 11.94 0.11 -16.19
N ALA A 58 13.01 0.84 -16.49
CA ALA A 58 14.32 0.24 -16.76
C ALA A 58 15.03 -0.22 -15.47
N GLY A 59 15.45 -1.50 -15.43
CA GLY A 59 16.42 -2.02 -14.47
C GLY A 59 16.09 -1.70 -13.00
N ASN A 60 17.01 -1.00 -12.32
CA ASN A 60 16.87 -0.64 -10.90
C ASN A 60 16.05 0.64 -10.64
N SER A 61 15.46 1.26 -11.66
CA SER A 61 14.66 2.49 -11.51
C SER A 61 13.41 2.29 -10.64
N PHE A 62 12.93 1.05 -10.46
CA PHE A 62 11.83 0.73 -9.54
C PHE A 62 12.10 1.21 -8.09
N ARG A 63 13.38 1.35 -7.71
CA ARG A 63 13.79 1.84 -6.39
C ARG A 63 13.37 3.28 -6.11
N ARG A 64 13.05 4.04 -7.17
CA ARG A 64 12.62 5.44 -7.11
C ARG A 64 11.11 5.61 -7.17
N LEU A 65 10.36 4.52 -7.29
CA LEU A 65 8.89 4.57 -7.28
C LEU A 65 8.39 5.07 -5.93
N PRO A 66 7.38 5.95 -5.89
CA PRO A 66 6.71 6.30 -4.66
C PRO A 66 6.02 5.07 -4.07
N MET A 67 5.59 5.17 -2.81
CA MET A 67 4.74 4.13 -2.23
C MET A 67 3.35 4.19 -2.86
N TYR A 68 2.90 3.11 -3.49
CA TYR A 68 1.57 3.03 -4.12
C TYR A 68 0.50 2.67 -3.08
N ILE A 69 0.22 3.60 -2.17
CA ILE A 69 -0.88 3.51 -1.21
C ILE A 69 -1.69 4.81 -1.27
N HIS A 70 -3.02 4.67 -1.37
CA HIS A 70 -3.93 5.80 -1.46
C HIS A 70 -5.17 5.56 -0.62
N LEU A 71 -5.55 6.56 0.18
CA LEU A 71 -6.82 6.55 0.89
C LEU A 71 -7.92 7.04 -0.05
N LYS A 72 -8.55 6.10 -0.75
CA LYS A 72 -9.55 6.42 -1.78
C LYS A 72 -10.84 7.02 -1.22
N GLU A 73 -11.34 6.47 -0.11
CA GLU A 73 -12.65 6.82 0.44
C GLU A 73 -12.60 6.77 1.98
N VAL A 74 -13.27 7.74 2.61
CA VAL A 74 -13.55 7.77 4.04
C VAL A 74 -15.04 8.02 4.24
N ILE A 75 -15.68 7.18 5.06
CA ILE A 75 -17.09 7.32 5.44
C ILE A 75 -17.16 7.65 6.93
N ILE A 76 -17.61 8.87 7.25
CA ILE A 76 -17.71 9.36 8.62
C ILE A 76 -19.19 9.34 9.04
N PRO A 77 -19.58 8.53 10.05
CA PRO A 77 -20.93 8.56 10.57
C PRO A 77 -21.17 9.83 11.40
N LEU A 78 -22.25 10.56 11.13
CA LEU A 78 -22.58 11.81 11.85
C LEU A 78 -23.19 11.57 13.23
N SER A 79 -23.92 10.46 13.39
CA SER A 79 -24.53 10.06 14.65
C SER A 79 -24.80 8.57 14.65
N LYS A 80 -24.68 7.92 15.81
CA LYS A 80 -25.01 6.48 15.96
C LYS A 80 -26.49 6.17 15.72
N ARG A 81 -27.37 7.18 15.78
CA ARG A 81 -28.83 7.04 15.65
C ARG A 81 -29.39 7.45 14.28
N SER A 82 -28.56 8.06 13.42
CA SER A 82 -28.96 8.55 12.10
C SER A 82 -28.23 7.76 11.02
N SER A 83 -28.91 7.49 9.89
CA SER A 83 -28.30 6.90 8.71
C SER A 83 -27.42 7.87 7.92
N ASN A 84 -27.37 9.15 8.31
CA ASN A 84 -26.60 10.18 7.62
C ASN A 84 -25.10 9.97 7.80
N LYS A 85 -24.37 10.00 6.68
CA LYS A 85 -22.93 9.78 6.63
C LYS A 85 -22.30 10.85 5.73
N ILE A 86 -21.12 11.32 6.11
CA ILE A 86 -20.26 12.09 5.20
C ILE A 86 -19.41 11.09 4.42
N HIS A 87 -19.48 11.16 3.10
CA HIS A 87 -18.64 10.38 2.20
C HIS A 87 -17.60 11.33 1.59
N ILE A 88 -16.32 11.02 1.79
CA ILE A 88 -15.20 11.79 1.25
C ILE A 88 -14.42 10.86 0.34
N CYS A 89 -14.22 11.27 -0.92
CA CYS A 89 -13.49 10.51 -1.93
C CYS A 89 -12.32 11.34 -2.46
N ALA A 90 -11.17 10.70 -2.66
CA ALA A 90 -10.00 11.33 -3.28
C ALA A 90 -9.73 10.73 -4.68
N PRO A 91 -9.49 11.53 -5.73
CA PRO A 91 -8.97 11.00 -7.00
C PRO A 91 -7.59 10.37 -6.79
N ILE A 92 -7.20 9.47 -7.71
CA ILE A 92 -5.83 8.92 -7.77
C ILE A 92 -4.99 9.90 -8.58
#